data_AF-A0A379T3G9-F1
#
_entry.id   AF-A0A379T3G9-F1
#
_cell.length_a   1.000
_cell.length_b   1.000
_cell.length_c   1.000
_cell.angle_alpha   90.00
_cell.angle_beta   90.00
_cell.angle_gamma   90.00
#
_symmetry.space_group_name_H-M   'P 1'
#
loop_
_entity.id
_entity.type
_entity.pdbx_description
1 polymer ?
#
loop_
_entity_poly.entity_id
_entity_poly.type
_entity_poly.pdbx_seq_one_letter_code
_entity_poly.pdbx_strand_id
1 'polypeptide(L)'
;MRVVDIMLALPSLLLALVLVAIFGPSIGNAALALTFVALPHYVRLTRAAVLVEVNRDYVTASRVAGAGAMRQMFINIFPNCLAPLIVQASLGFSNAILDMAALGFLGMGAQPPTPEWGDHAL
;
A
#
# COMPACT_ATOMS: atom_id res chain seq x y z
N MET A 1 -0.06 -15.23 7.50
CA MET A 1 0.73 -14.08 7.03
C MET A 1 2.08 -14.46 6.42
N ARG A 2 2.38 -15.75 6.12
CA ARG A 2 3.72 -16.13 5.62
C ARG A 2 4.13 -15.45 4.30
N VAL A 3 3.22 -15.32 3.34
CA VAL A 3 3.52 -14.66 2.05
C VAL A 3 3.79 -13.17 2.24
N VAL A 4 3.03 -12.50 3.12
CA VAL A 4 3.22 -11.09 3.48
C VAL A 4 4.56 -10.88 4.17
N ASP A 5 4.92 -11.76 5.12
CA ASP A 5 6.20 -11.67 5.83
C ASP A 5 7.40 -11.92 4.90
N ILE A 6 7.28 -12.81 3.92
CA ILE A 6 8.31 -13.03 2.89
C ILE A 6 8.49 -11.81 1.99
N MET A 7 7.40 -11.17 1.55
CA MET A 7 7.47 -9.94 0.74
C MET A 7 8.07 -8.75 1.50
N LEU A 8 7.90 -8.72 2.83
CA LEU A 8 8.45 -7.68 3.70
C LEU A 8 9.91 -7.94 4.10
N ALA A 9 10.41 -9.16 3.92
CA ALA A 9 11.81 -9.51 4.19
C ALA A 9 12.76 -8.98 3.12
N LEU A 10 12.25 -8.72 1.90
CA LEU A 10 13.00 -8.09 0.82
C LEU A 10 12.78 -6.57 0.83
N PRO A 11 13.81 -5.75 0.53
CA PRO A 11 13.63 -4.32 0.30
C PRO A 11 12.60 -4.07 -0.82
N SER A 12 11.68 -3.11 -0.62
CA SER A 12 10.62 -2.79 -1.59
C SER A 12 11.16 -2.47 -2.97
N LEU A 13 12.26 -1.69 -3.02
CA LEU A 13 12.94 -1.30 -4.24
C LEU A 13 13.46 -2.52 -5.01
N LEU A 14 14.04 -3.50 -4.31
CA LEU A 14 14.61 -4.70 -4.94
C LEU A 14 13.51 -5.58 -5.55
N LEU A 15 12.39 -5.71 -4.83
CA LEU A 15 11.21 -6.43 -5.32
C LEU A 15 10.59 -5.72 -6.53
N ALA A 16 10.49 -4.38 -6.48
CA ALA A 16 10.00 -3.58 -7.59
C ALA A 16 10.88 -3.69 -8.83
N LEU A 17 12.20 -3.64 -8.68
CA LEU A 17 13.17 -3.81 -9.77
C LEU A 17 13.00 -5.17 -10.46
N VAL A 18 12.87 -6.25 -9.69
CA VAL A 18 12.66 -7.61 -10.24
C VAL A 18 11.35 -7.67 -11.03
N LEU A 19 10.27 -7.09 -10.51
CA LEU A 19 8.98 -7.06 -11.20
C LEU A 19 9.06 -6.25 -12.51
N VAL A 20 9.67 -5.07 -12.49
CA VAL A 20 9.84 -4.26 -13.71
C VAL A 20 10.76 -4.94 -14.72
N ALA A 21 11.81 -5.63 -14.26
CA ALA A 21 12.69 -6.42 -15.13
C ALA A 21 11.93 -7.57 -15.83
N ILE A 22 10.92 -8.16 -15.18
CA ILE A 22 10.08 -9.20 -15.77
C ILE A 22 9.04 -8.62 -16.73
N PHE A 23 8.36 -7.52 -16.36
CA PHE A 23 7.29 -6.91 -17.16
C PHE A 23 7.80 -5.99 -18.27
N GLY A 24 9.08 -5.60 -18.23
CA GLY A 24 9.69 -4.62 -19.12
C GLY A 24 9.57 -3.19 -18.59
N PRO A 25 10.55 -2.32 -18.92
CA PRO A 25 10.62 -0.95 -18.42
C PRO A 25 9.49 -0.09 -19.01
N SER A 26 8.58 0.37 -18.15
CA SER A 26 7.58 1.38 -18.47
C SER A 26 7.05 2.01 -17.19
N ILE A 27 6.60 3.28 -17.25
CA ILE A 27 5.99 3.98 -16.12
C ILE A 27 4.80 3.20 -15.57
N GLY A 28 3.96 2.64 -16.46
CA GLY A 28 2.79 1.86 -16.09
C GLY A 28 3.14 0.56 -15.36
N ASN A 29 4.14 -0.17 -15.86
CA ASN A 29 4.61 -1.40 -15.22
C ASN A 29 5.29 -1.13 -13.89
N ALA A 30 6.07 -0.05 -13.79
CA ALA A 30 6.69 0.38 -12.53
C ALA A 30 5.63 0.77 -11.50
N ALA A 31 4.61 1.54 -11.87
CA ALA A 31 3.50 1.89 -11.00
C ALA A 31 2.72 0.65 -10.52
N LEU A 32 2.46 -0.30 -11.42
CA LEU A 32 1.81 -1.58 -11.06
C LEU A 32 2.69 -2.41 -10.11
N ALA A 33 3.99 -2.54 -10.41
CA ALA A 33 4.94 -3.26 -9.57
C ALA A 33 4.98 -2.68 -8.15
N LEU A 34 5.12 -1.36 -8.02
CA LEU A 34 5.12 -0.65 -6.73
C LEU A 34 3.79 -0.84 -5.99
N THR A 35 2.66 -0.80 -6.70
CA THR A 35 1.34 -1.06 -6.10
C THR A 35 1.27 -2.48 -5.51
N PHE A 36 1.76 -3.48 -6.24
CA PHE A 36 1.83 -4.86 -5.76
C PHE A 36 2.75 -5.02 -4.54
N VAL A 37 3.89 -4.33 -4.52
CA VAL A 37 4.83 -4.33 -3.38
C VAL A 37 4.20 -3.66 -2.15
N ALA A 38 3.36 -2.64 -2.34
CA ALA A 38 2.75 -1.90 -1.24
C ALA A 38 1.54 -2.62 -0.60
N LEU A 39 0.81 -3.46 -1.35
CA LEU A 39 -0.35 -4.24 -0.86
C LEU A 39 -0.15 -4.91 0.52
N PRO A 40 0.93 -5.69 0.78
CA PRO A 40 1.14 -6.35 2.06
C PRO A 40 1.16 -5.38 3.27
N HIS A 41 1.68 -4.17 3.11
CA HIS A 41 1.67 -3.15 4.17
C HIS A 41 0.24 -2.74 4.53
N TYR A 42 -0.59 -2.42 3.53
CA TYR A 42 -1.98 -2.04 3.74
C TYR A 42 -2.79 -3.20 4.34
N VAL A 43 -2.64 -4.43 3.85
CA VAL A 43 -3.35 -5.60 4.38
C VAL A 43 -3.02 -5.84 5.85
N ARG A 44 -1.73 -5.75 6.21
CA ARG A 44 -1.28 -5.94 7.59
C ARG A 44 -1.82 -4.84 8.50
N LEU A 45 -1.77 -3.59 8.05
CA LEU A 45 -2.26 -2.44 8.79
C LEU A 45 -3.78 -2.50 9.00
N THR A 46 -4.56 -2.76 7.95
CA THR A 46 -6.02 -2.91 8.06
C THR A 46 -6.38 -4.03 9.02
N ARG A 47 -5.70 -5.20 8.94
CA ARG A 47 -5.96 -6.29 9.88
C ARG A 47 -5.63 -5.90 11.32
N ALA A 48 -4.50 -5.22 11.55
CA ALA A 48 -4.13 -4.76 12.88
C ALA A 48 -5.16 -3.76 13.44
N ALA A 49 -5.57 -2.78 12.62
CA ALA A 49 -6.59 -1.80 12.97
C ALA A 49 -7.93 -2.48 13.31
N VAL A 50 -8.42 -3.40 12.47
CA VAL A 50 -9.65 -4.16 12.71
C VAL A 50 -9.57 -4.97 14.00
N LEU A 51 -8.43 -5.62 14.28
CA LEU A 51 -8.27 -6.41 15.51
C LEU A 51 -8.32 -5.53 16.77
N VAL A 52 -7.74 -4.33 16.72
CA VAL A 52 -7.82 -3.35 17.81
C VAL A 52 -9.25 -2.87 17.98
N GLU A 53 -9.94 -2.54 16.88
CA GLU A 53 -11.26 -1.94 16.89
C GLU A 53 -12.33 -2.93 17.36
N VAL A 54 -12.25 -4.21 16.96
CA VAL A 54 -13.14 -5.29 17.39
C VAL A 54 -13.07 -5.56 18.89
N ASN A 55 -11.93 -5.32 19.54
CA ASN A 55 -11.75 -5.54 20.98
C ASN A 55 -12.20 -4.33 21.84
N ARG A 56 -12.71 -3.25 21.24
CA ARG A 56 -13.15 -2.07 21.99
C ARG A 56 -14.53 -2.29 22.64
N ASP A 57 -14.72 -1.70 23.83
CA ASP A 57 -15.95 -1.81 24.62
C ASP A 57 -17.21 -1.37 23.88
N TYR A 58 -17.10 -0.38 22.98
CA TYR A 58 -18.24 0.10 22.21
C TYR A 58 -18.70 -0.95 21.15
N VAL A 59 -17.79 -1.80 20.63
CA VAL A 59 -18.15 -2.92 19.74
C VAL A 59 -18.87 -3.99 20.55
N THR A 60 -18.35 -4.34 21.73
CA THR A 60 -19.01 -5.29 22.64
C THR A 60 -20.40 -4.81 23.04
N ALA A 61 -20.55 -3.54 23.43
CA ALA A 61 -21.83 -2.94 23.78
C ALA A 61 -22.82 -2.93 22.59
N SER A 62 -22.36 -2.56 21.39
CA SER A 62 -23.22 -2.59 20.19
C SER A 62 -23.64 -4.01 19.79
N ARG A 63 -22.80 -5.02 20.06
CA ARG A 63 -23.12 -6.43 19.81
C ARG A 63 -24.20 -6.93 20.77
N VAL A 64 -24.11 -6.56 22.06
CA VAL A 64 -25.14 -6.84 23.08
C VAL A 64 -26.44 -6.11 22.75
N ALA A 65 -26.38 -4.92 22.16
CA ALA A 65 -27.53 -4.17 21.67
C ALA A 65 -28.16 -4.75 20.37
N GLY A 66 -27.70 -5.89 19.87
CA GLY A 66 -28.28 -6.58 18.72
C GLY A 66 -27.79 -6.08 17.35
N ALA A 67 -26.68 -5.33 17.28
CA ALA A 67 -26.11 -4.93 16.00
C ALA A 67 -25.52 -6.15 15.26
N GLY A 68 -26.02 -6.42 14.04
CA GLY A 68 -25.46 -7.44 13.17
C GLY A 68 -24.04 -7.12 12.69
N ALA A 69 -23.29 -8.15 12.30
CA ALA A 69 -21.89 -8.04 11.88
C ALA A 69 -21.65 -7.01 10.76
N MET A 70 -22.57 -6.93 9.78
CA MET A 70 -22.46 -5.97 8.67
C MET A 70 -22.58 -4.52 9.16
N ARG A 71 -23.50 -4.24 10.09
CA ARG A 71 -23.68 -2.90 10.65
C ARG A 71 -22.46 -2.48 11.47
N GLN A 72 -21.91 -3.40 12.27
CA GLN A 72 -20.67 -3.14 13.01
C GLN A 72 -19.48 -2.90 12.08
N MET A 73 -19.36 -3.67 11.01
CA MET A 73 -18.28 -3.53 10.03
C MET A 73 -18.29 -2.14 9.38
N PHE A 74 -19.43 -1.70 8.83
CA PHE A 74 -19.49 -0.47 8.03
C PHE A 74 -19.67 0.82 8.85
N ILE A 75 -20.35 0.77 10.00
CA ILE A 75 -20.64 1.98 10.80
C ILE A 75 -19.59 2.21 11.88
N ASN A 76 -19.08 1.14 12.48
CA ASN A 76 -18.18 1.24 13.62
C ASN A 76 -16.73 1.00 13.22
N ILE A 77 -16.42 -0.16 12.63
CA ILE A 77 -15.04 -0.61 12.42
C ILE A 77 -14.40 0.13 11.23
N PHE A 78 -15.07 0.17 10.07
CA PHE A 78 -14.54 0.77 8.85
C PHE A 78 -14.13 2.25 9.02
N PRO A 79 -14.99 3.17 9.52
CA PRO A 79 -14.60 4.57 9.67
C PRO A 79 -13.49 4.77 10.71
N ASN A 80 -13.42 3.96 11.76
CA ASN A 80 -12.32 4.03 12.72
C ASN A 80 -11.00 3.49 12.15
N CYS A 81 -11.06 2.50 11.25
CA CYS A 81 -9.89 2.00 10.54
C CYS A 81 -9.40 2.97 9.44
N LEU A 82 -10.20 3.94 8.99
CA LEU A 82 -9.78 4.93 8.00
C LEU A 82 -8.65 5.84 8.54
N ALA A 83 -8.67 6.17 9.82
CA ALA A 83 -7.64 7.04 10.41
C ALA A 83 -6.20 6.50 10.21
N PRO A 84 -5.87 5.25 10.63
CA PRO A 84 -4.55 4.70 10.36
C PRO A 84 -4.29 4.45 8.87
N LEU A 85 -5.34 4.13 8.08
CA LEU A 85 -5.21 3.95 6.64
C LEU A 85 -4.79 5.22 5.90
N ILE A 86 -5.34 6.38 6.27
CA ILE A 86 -4.99 7.67 5.67
C ILE A 86 -3.55 8.02 5.98
N VAL A 87 -3.10 7.86 7.24
CA VAL A 87 -1.71 8.09 7.62
C VAL A 87 -0.77 7.19 6.84
N GLN A 88 -1.10 5.90 6.73
CA GLN A 88 -0.32 4.94 5.95
C GLN A 88 -0.31 5.28 4.47
N ALA A 89 -1.42 5.80 3.92
CA ALA A 89 -1.51 6.24 2.54
C ALA A 89 -0.58 7.43 2.26
N SER A 90 -0.52 8.41 3.16
CA SER A 90 0.41 9.54 3.04
C SER A 90 1.87 9.06 3.04
N LEU A 91 2.24 8.19 3.97
CA LEU A 91 3.60 7.61 4.03
C LEU A 91 3.90 6.74 2.79
N GLY A 92 2.92 5.95 2.35
CA GLY A 92 3.04 5.09 1.18
C GLY A 92 3.24 5.89 -0.10
N PHE A 93 2.55 7.04 -0.23
CA PHE A 93 2.73 7.95 -1.36
C PHE A 93 4.14 8.55 -1.40
N SER A 94 4.66 8.99 -0.26
CA SER A 94 6.05 9.48 -0.17
C SER A 94 7.06 8.41 -0.59
N ASN A 95 6.89 7.17 -0.12
CA ASN A 95 7.78 6.06 -0.50
C ASN A 95 7.65 5.71 -1.99
N ALA A 96 6.44 5.72 -2.55
CA ALA A 96 6.22 5.42 -3.96
C ALA A 96 6.93 6.43 -4.88
N ILE A 97 6.96 7.71 -4.51
CA ILE A 97 7.72 8.74 -5.25
C ILE A 97 9.22 8.44 -5.19
N LEU A 98 9.74 8.13 -4.01
CA LEU A 98 11.17 7.80 -3.85
C LEU A 98 11.56 6.55 -4.65
N ASP A 99 10.74 5.52 -4.60
CA ASP A 99 10.97 4.28 -5.35
C ASP A 99 10.88 4.52 -6.86
N MET A 100 9.94 5.34 -7.32
CA MET A 100 9.82 5.73 -8.74
C MET A 100 11.03 6.55 -9.21
N ALA A 101 11.51 7.49 -8.40
CA ALA A 101 12.71 8.27 -8.70
C ALA A 101 13.97 7.37 -8.74
N ALA A 102 14.08 6.41 -7.81
CA ALA A 102 15.17 5.44 -7.81
C ALA A 102 15.14 4.51 -9.03
N LEU A 103 13.96 4.05 -9.45
CA LEU A 103 13.79 3.28 -10.69
C LEU A 103 14.14 4.11 -11.95
N GLY A 104 13.77 5.38 -11.97
CA GLY A 104 14.17 6.34 -13.00
C GLY A 104 15.69 6.49 -13.09
N PHE A 105 16.36 6.71 -11.95
CA PHE A 105 17.82 6.77 -11.88
C PHE A 105 18.51 5.48 -12.37
N LEU A 106 17.88 4.32 -12.15
CA LEU A 106 18.38 3.02 -12.60
C LEU A 106 18.05 2.71 -14.08
N GLY A 107 17.45 3.65 -14.83
CA GLY A 107 17.11 3.49 -16.25
C GLY A 107 15.89 2.58 -16.50
N MET A 108 15.17 2.20 -15.44
CA MET A 108 13.98 1.35 -15.48
C MET A 108 12.68 2.17 -15.35
N GLY A 109 12.79 3.50 -15.39
CA GLY A 109 11.69 4.47 -15.36
C GLY A 109 11.09 4.74 -16.75
N ALA A 110 10.82 6.01 -17.08
CA ALA A 110 10.26 6.33 -18.39
C ALA A 110 11.25 5.98 -19.50
N GLN A 111 10.78 5.27 -20.51
CA GLN A 111 11.56 5.01 -21.73
C GLN A 111 11.17 6.08 -22.77
N PRO A 112 12.12 6.57 -23.60
CA PRO A 112 11.78 7.46 -24.72
C PRO A 112 10.69 6.77 -25.57
N PRO A 113 9.50 7.37 -25.82
CA PRO A 113 9.20 8.79 -25.98
C PRO A 113 8.22 9.39 -24.93
N THR A 114 8.04 8.80 -23.75
CA THR A 114 7.15 9.37 -22.72
C THR A 114 7.90 10.35 -21.82
N PRO A 115 7.53 11.66 -21.76
CA PRO A 115 8.22 12.61 -20.91
C PRO A 115 7.99 12.29 -19.44
N GLU A 116 9.07 12.07 -18.71
CA GLU A 116 9.06 12.14 -17.25
C GLU A 116 9.27 13.59 -16.80
N TRP A 117 8.73 13.96 -15.63
CA TRP A 117 8.76 15.35 -15.12
C TRP A 117 10.19 15.90 -14.88
N GLY A 118 11.24 15.11 -15.15
CA GLY A 118 12.66 15.49 -15.10
C GLY A 118 13.36 15.62 -16.47
N ASP A 119 12.69 15.37 -17.59
CA ASP A 119 13.32 15.28 -18.91
C ASP A 119 13.53 16.64 -19.62
N HIS A 120 13.31 17.75 -18.90
CA HIS A 120 13.47 19.13 -19.41
C HIS A 120 14.45 20.00 -18.60
N ALA A 121 15.33 19.39 -17.81
CA ALA A 121 16.44 20.10 -17.19
C ALA A 121 17.75 19.75 -17.89
N LEU A 122 17.94 20.29 -19.11
CA LEU A 122 19.18 20.83 -19.70
C LEU A 122 18.94 21.25 -21.15
#